data_AF-A0A0D9WFL5-F1
#
_entry.id   AF-A0A0D9WFL5-F1
#
_cell.length_a   1.000
_cell.length_b   1.000
_cell.length_c   1.000
_cell.angle_alpha   90.00
_cell.angle_beta   90.00
_cell.angle_gamma   90.00
#
_symmetry.space_group_name_H-M   'P 1'
#
loop_
_entity.id
_entity.type
_entity.pdbx_description
1 polymer ?
#
loop_
_entity_poly.entity_id
_entity_poly.type
_entity_poly.pdbx_seq_one_letter_code
_entity_poly.pdbx_strand_id
1 'polypeptide(L)' 'MQVVFIRYIVVETDSSILVLALHSHAYDHSPGGSIFLDLKLLILLEFVEVVVSFAPQTCNNTAYELAILGASWDLGQANV' A
#
# COMPACT_ATOMS: atom_id res chain seq x y z
N MET A 1 8.11 6.74 27.40
CA MET A 1 7.95 6.04 26.11
C MET A 1 7.93 7.12 25.04
N GLN A 2 8.96 7.21 24.21
CA GLN A 2 9.03 8.22 23.15
C GLN A 2 8.36 7.60 21.92
N VAL A 3 7.22 8.15 21.50
CA VAL A 3 6.56 7.71 20.26
C VAL A 3 7.40 8.25 19.11
N VAL A 4 7.99 7.34 18.33
CA VAL A 4 8.70 7.71 17.10
C VAL A 4 7.66 8.05 16.05
N PHE A 5 7.61 9.31 15.63
CA PHE A 5 6.77 9.72 14.51
C PHE A 5 7.55 9.49 13.22
N ILE A 6 7.08 8.57 12.39
CA ILE A 6 7.70 8.26 11.10
C ILE A 6 7.34 9.38 10.13
N ARG A 7 8.33 10.16 9.69
CA ARG A 7 8.12 11.36 8.84
C ARG A 7 8.42 11.13 7.36
N TYR A 8 9.39 10.27 7.08
CA TYR A 8 9.92 10.02 5.75
C TYR A 8 9.89 8.52 5.52
N ILE A 9 9.19 8.06 4.49
CA ILE A 9 9.10 6.64 4.15
C ILE A 9 9.36 6.40 2.68
N VAL A 10 9.95 5.24 2.40
CA VAL A 10 10.05 4.65 1.07
C VAL A 10 9.20 3.39 1.08
N VAL A 11 8.30 3.28 0.12
CA VAL A 11 7.43 2.11 -0.05
C VAL A 11 7.74 1.49 -1.41
N GLU A 12 8.26 0.28 -1.38
CA GLU A 12 8.51 -0.52 -2.58
C GLU A 12 7.32 -1.45 -2.84
N THR A 13 6.83 -1.48 -4.07
CA THR A 13 5.69 -2.32 -4.47
C THR A 13 5.90 -2.90 -5.86
N ASP A 14 5.41 -4.12 -6.08
CA ASP A 14 5.36 -4.77 -7.39
C ASP A 14 4.09 -4.41 -8.17
N SER A 15 3.21 -3.57 -7.61
CA SER A 15 2.04 -3.04 -8.31
C SER A 15 2.38 -1.77 -9.09
N SER A 16 2.63 -1.93 -10.39
CA SER A 16 2.83 -0.79 -11.31
C SER A 16 1.60 0.13 -11.39
N ILE A 17 0.40 -0.43 -11.21
CA ILE A 17 -0.86 0.33 -11.14
C ILE A 17 -0.85 1.26 -9.93
N LEU A 18 -0.47 0.75 -8.75
CA LEU A 18 -0.40 1.55 -7.53
C LEU A 18 0.58 2.71 -7.68
N VAL A 19 1.79 2.43 -8.20
CA VAL A 19 2.80 3.47 -8.44
C VAL A 19 2.24 4.54 -9.38
N LEU A 20 1.65 4.15 -10.51
CA LEU A 20 1.08 5.10 -11.47
C LEU A 20 -0.09 5.90 -10.87
N ALA A 21 -0.96 5.25 -10.11
CA ALA A 21 -2.11 5.88 -9.49
C ALA A 21 -1.70 6.93 -8.44
N LEU A 22 -0.65 6.69 -7.67
CA LEU A 22 -0.17 7.65 -6.67
C LEU A 22 0.58 8.83 -7.29
N HIS A 23 1.27 8.64 -8.42
CA HIS A 23 2.05 9.69 -9.09
C HIS A 23 1.26 10.49 -10.14
N SER A 24 0.01 10.12 -10.41
CA SER A 24 -0.79 10.76 -11.46
C SER A 24 -2.29 10.73 -11.12
N HIS A 25 -3.12 11.22 -12.05
CA HIS A 25 -4.58 11.19 -11.93
C HIS A 25 -5.22 10.04 -12.75
N ALA A 26 -4.42 9.09 -13.26
CA ALA A 26 -4.88 8.08 -14.22
C ALA A 26 -6.01 7.17 -13.71
N TYR A 27 -6.17 7.02 -12.39
CA TYR A 27 -7.15 6.12 -11.77
C TYR A 27 -8.15 6.83 -10.86
N ASP A 28 -8.17 8.17 -10.82
CA ASP A 28 -9.05 8.91 -9.91
C ASP A 28 -10.55 8.67 -10.21
N HIS A 29 -10.88 8.24 -11.43
CA HIS A 29 -12.24 7.93 -11.87
C HIS A 29 -12.45 6.46 -12.26
N SER A 30 -11.49 5.57 -11.96
CA SER A 30 -11.65 4.15 -12.27
C SER A 30 -12.61 3.47 -11.29
N PRO A 31 -13.25 2.35 -11.65
CA PRO A 31 -13.91 1.48 -10.68
C PRO A 31 -12.93 1.12 -9.56
N GLY A 32 -13.32 1.35 -8.31
CA GLY A 32 -12.46 1.13 -7.14
C GLY A 32 -11.34 2.17 -6.93
N GLY A 33 -11.28 3.24 -7.74
CA GLY A 33 -10.23 4.25 -7.65
C GLY A 33 -10.21 5.08 -6.36
N SER A 34 -11.31 5.04 -5.58
CA SER A 34 -11.40 5.71 -4.28
C SER A 34 -10.29 5.30 -3.33
N ILE A 35 -9.82 4.04 -3.38
CA ILE A 35 -8.71 3.57 -2.53
C ILE A 35 -7.41 4.33 -2.80
N PHE A 36 -7.16 4.74 -4.05
CA PHE A 36 -5.98 5.54 -4.39
C PHE A 36 -6.11 6.97 -3.89
N LEU A 37 -7.32 7.54 -3.93
CA LEU A 37 -7.58 8.86 -3.37
C LEU A 37 -7.38 8.87 -1.85
N ASP A 38 -7.93 7.87 -1.15
CA ASP A 38 -7.77 7.71 0.29
C ASP A 38 -6.30 7.56 0.68
N LEU A 39 -5.52 6.79 -0.08
CA LEU A 39 -4.07 6.66 0.09
C LEU A 39 -3.33 7.99 -0.11
N LYS A 40 -3.65 8.75 -1.16
CA LYS A 40 -3.06 10.09 -1.41
C LYS A 40 -3.34 11.04 -0.24
N LEU A 41 -4.58 11.02 0.28
CA LEU A 41 -4.97 11.84 1.43
C LEU A 41 -4.23 11.42 2.70
N LEU A 42 -4.12 10.12 2.97
CA LEU A 42 -3.36 9.61 4.11
C LEU A 42 -1.88 10.04 4.03
N ILE A 43 -1.27 9.91 2.85
CA ILE A 43 0.11 10.35 2.60
C ILE A 43 0.27 11.84 2.90
N LEU A 44 -0.64 12.67 2.40
CA LEU A 44 -0.60 14.12 2.57
C LEU A 44 -0.79 14.56 4.03
N LEU A 45 -1.62 13.85 4.79
CA LEU A 45 -1.97 14.22 6.17
C LEU A 45 -0.96 13.72 7.20
N GLU A 46 -0.42 12.52 7.01
CA GLU A 46 0.34 11.82 8.05
C GLU A 46 1.86 11.87 7.85
N PHE A 47 2.34 12.16 6.64
CA PHE A 47 3.76 12.09 6.31
C PHE A 47 4.30 13.40 5.75
N VAL A 48 5.60 13.65 5.98
CA VAL A 48 6.29 14.77 5.34
C VAL A 48 6.64 14.41 3.91
N GLU A 49 7.11 13.18 3.71
CA GLU A 49 7.50 12.68 2.40
C GLU A 49 7.31 11.18 2.31
N VAL A 50 6.71 10.75 1.20
CA VAL A 50 6.51 9.34 0.86
C VAL A 50 6.99 9.14 -0.55
N VAL A 51 8.00 8.29 -0.73
CA VAL A 51 8.46 7.85 -2.04
C VAL A 51 7.87 6.47 -2.29
N VAL A 52 7.07 6.33 -3.34
CA VAL A 52 6.57 5.02 -3.76
C VAL A 52 7.26 4.61 -5.05
N SER A 53 7.91 3.46 -5.05
CA SER A 53 8.67 2.98 -6.20
C SER A 53 8.26 1.57 -6.59
N PHE A 54 8.40 1.29 -7.89
CA PHE A 54 8.22 -0.05 -8.39
C PHE A 54 9.45 -0.91 -8.04
N ALA A 55 9.21 -2.07 -7.47
CA ALA A 55 10.21 -3.12 -7.29
C ALA A 55 9.65 -4.46 -7.81
N PRO A 56 10.42 -5.29 -8.53
CA PRO A 56 9.95 -6.61 -8.95
C PRO A 56 9.51 -7.46 -7.76
N GLN A 57 8.52 -8.34 -7.96
CA GLN A 57 8.01 -9.25 -6.93
C GLN A 57 9.11 -10.08 -6.26
N THR A 58 10.19 -10.42 -6.98
CA THR A 58 11.35 -11.12 -6.42
C THR A 58 12.04 -10.36 -5.29
N CYS A 59 11.90 -9.03 -5.25
CA CYS A 59 12.37 -8.16 -4.17
C CYS A 59 11.34 -8.01 -3.04
N ASN A 60 10.08 -8.39 -3.27
CA ASN A 60 8.96 -8.22 -2.34
C ASN A 60 8.25 -9.55 -2.00
N ASN A 61 8.99 -10.67 -2.05
CA ASN A 61 8.40 -12.00 -1.92
C ASN A 61 7.69 -12.21 -0.57
N THR A 62 8.22 -11.61 0.52
CA THR A 62 7.58 -11.69 1.84
C THR A 62 6.21 -11.03 1.86
N ALA A 63 6.06 -9.83 1.28
CA ALA A 63 4.75 -9.17 1.24
C ALA A 63 3.76 -9.94 0.36
N TYR A 64 4.24 -10.51 -0.75
CA TYR A 64 3.45 -11.36 -1.61
C TYR A 64 2.93 -12.62 -0.89
N GLU A 65 3.81 -13.35 -0.20
CA GLU A 65 3.44 -14.54 0.59
C GLU A 65 2.43 -14.20 1.70
N LEU A 66 2.63 -13.07 2.39
CA LEU A 66 1.69 -12.59 3.40
C LEU A 66 0.33 -12.21 2.81
N ALA A 67 0.31 -11.60 1.62
CA ALA A 67 -0.94 -11.28 0.92
C ALA A 67 -1.71 -12.55 0.52
N ILE A 68 -1.02 -13.58 0.01
CA ILE A 68 -1.62 -14.89 -0.27
C ILE A 68 -2.20 -15.49 1.01
N LEU A 69 -1.40 -15.53 2.09
CA LEU A 69 -1.84 -16.10 3.35
C LEU A 69 -3.09 -15.39 3.87
N GLY A 70 -3.09 -14.05 3.87
CA GLY A 70 -4.23 -13.25 4.28
C GLY A 70 -5.47 -13.45 3.40
N ALA A 71 -5.30 -13.58 2.08
CA ALA A 71 -6.39 -13.86 1.16
C ALA A 71 -6.98 -15.27 1.34
N SER A 72 -6.15 -16.24 1.75
CA SER A 72 -6.58 -17.61 2.04
C SER A 72 -7.22 -17.77 3.43
N TRP A 73 -7.07 -16.77 4.30
CA TRP A 73 -7.62 -16.79 5.65
C TRP A 73 -9.13 -16.55 5.58
N ASP A 74 -9.90 -17.65 5.56
CA ASP A 74 -11.35 -17.59 5.68
C ASP A 74 -11.73 -16.98 7.04
N LEU A 75 -12.50 -15.89 7.04
CA LEU A 75 -12.91 -15.13 8.23
C LEU A 75 -13.76 -15.96 9.23
N GLY A 76 -14.04 -17.23 8.92
CA GLY A 76 -14.83 -18.18 9.72
C GLY A 76 -14.07 -19.20 10.57
N GLN A 77 -12.73 -19.27 10.55
CA GLN A 77 -11.97 -20.20 11.41
C GLN A 77 -11.45 -19.59 12.72
N ALA A 78 -12.22 -18.67 13.31
CA ALA A 78 -12.13 -18.41 14.75
C ALA A 78 -12.92 -19.49 15.50
N ASN A 79 -12.42 -20.73 15.49
CA ASN A 79 -12.89 -21.71 16.46
C ASN A 79 -12.32 -21.34 17.83
N VAL A 80 -13.22 -20.85 18.68
CA VAL A 80 -13.05 -20.60 20.11
C VAL A 80 -12.55 -21.83 20.85
#